data_AF-A0AB33WKD6-F1
#
_entry.id   AF-A0AB33WKD6-F1
#
_cell.length_a   1.000
_cell.length_b   1.000
_cell.length_c   1.000
_cell.angle_alpha   90.00
_cell.angle_beta   90.00
_cell.angle_gamma   90.00
#
_symmetry.space_group_name_H-M   'P 1'
#
loop_
_entity.id
_entity.type
_entity.pdbx_description
1 polymer ?
#
loop_
_entity_poly.entity_id
_entity_poly.type
_entity_poly.pdbx_seq_one_letter_code
_entity_poly.pdbx_strand_id
1 'polypeptide(L)'
;MLQLTNAPAPARPPQLNEDPAVRAALIDFIGYATGSFTSDGSMIVTQVLDSLDSEFSTFEKGVPAGRKMLTAMDHGHGFERAALLLDDKGQLLTVGLVNGHCTVKSRDETLSCNPAPETVLTIFQAKDAKKSDAEPIIAWSKELPPMVASWAESEDPETRARAQKIATVEYITTAPEKDSWNASQLPADFPKAMLGLLPKNSHLVGAGVDGFFITPGLKGAPIYGDYDEIAGRPRHDFEVLLKTYAPFPEVVKFYQEQAKGAELRANDEKALIDGVAGGGTYKIEIKDEEEEGTSITFSGWRKEV
;
A
#
# COMPACT_ATOMS: atom_id res chain seq x y z
N MET A 1 37.13 -12.70 -3.73
CA MET A 1 36.57 -13.66 -4.71
C MET A 1 35.06 -13.60 -4.56
N LEU A 2 34.33 -13.09 -5.57
CA LEU A 2 32.88 -13.21 -5.60
C LEU A 2 32.54 -14.68 -5.91
N GLN A 3 31.82 -15.34 -5.02
CA GLN A 3 31.20 -16.62 -5.30
C GLN A 3 29.95 -16.36 -6.15
N LEU A 4 30.01 -16.80 -7.40
CA LEU A 4 28.85 -16.88 -8.29
C LEU A 4 28.00 -18.07 -7.82
N THR A 5 26.85 -17.79 -7.21
CA THR A 5 25.84 -18.81 -6.91
C THR A 5 25.16 -19.24 -8.22
N ASN A 6 25.17 -20.54 -8.52
CA ASN A 6 24.47 -21.17 -9.65
C ASN A 6 22.94 -21.21 -9.47
N ALA A 7 22.33 -20.13 -8.99
CA ALA A 7 20.87 -19.99 -9.06
C ALA A 7 20.48 -19.83 -10.54
N PRO A 8 19.45 -20.55 -11.04
CA PRO A 8 18.93 -20.29 -12.37
C PRO A 8 18.53 -18.82 -12.46
N ALA A 9 18.89 -18.17 -13.58
CA ALA A 9 18.45 -16.81 -13.82
C ALA A 9 16.92 -16.73 -13.68
N PRO A 10 16.37 -15.72 -12.98
CA PRO A 10 14.94 -15.60 -12.79
C PRO A 10 14.23 -15.60 -14.15
N ALA A 11 13.08 -16.26 -14.22
CA ALA A 11 12.33 -16.48 -15.46
C ALA A 11 11.81 -15.18 -16.11
N ARG A 12 11.81 -14.08 -15.35
CA ARG A 12 11.44 -12.73 -15.77
C ARG A 12 12.45 -11.73 -15.21
N PRO A 13 12.71 -10.60 -15.90
CA PRO A 13 13.46 -9.49 -15.32
C PRO A 13 12.84 -9.06 -13.99
N PRO A 14 13.65 -8.72 -12.97
CA PRO A 14 13.14 -8.28 -11.68
C PRO A 14 12.29 -7.02 -11.84
N GLN A 15 11.11 -7.01 -11.22
CA GLN A 15 10.21 -5.87 -11.22
C GLN A 15 10.52 -4.97 -10.01
N LEU A 16 10.19 -3.67 -10.09
CA LEU A 16 10.49 -2.74 -8.99
C LEU A 16 9.57 -2.95 -7.78
N ASN A 17 8.33 -3.40 -8.01
CA ASN A 17 7.39 -3.70 -6.93
C ASN A 17 7.82 -4.92 -6.10
N GLU A 18 8.50 -5.89 -6.72
CA GLU A 18 9.05 -7.10 -6.09
C GLU A 18 10.31 -6.81 -5.25
N ASP A 19 11.00 -5.67 -5.46
CA ASP A 19 12.20 -5.30 -4.68
C ASP A 19 11.85 -4.83 -3.25
N PRO A 20 12.27 -5.56 -2.19
CA PRO A 20 12.00 -5.15 -0.80
C PRO A 20 12.55 -3.77 -0.44
N ALA A 21 13.69 -3.36 -1.03
CA ALA A 21 14.28 -2.06 -0.78
C ALA A 21 13.43 -0.93 -1.38
N VAL A 22 12.80 -1.17 -2.54
CA VAL A 22 11.87 -0.21 -3.15
C VAL A 22 10.60 -0.08 -2.31
N ARG A 23 10.03 -1.20 -1.85
CA ARG A 23 8.87 -1.19 -0.95
C ARG A 23 9.17 -0.43 0.34
N ALA A 24 10.29 -0.73 0.99
CA ALA A 24 10.72 -0.04 2.21
C ALA A 24 10.90 1.46 1.96
N ALA A 25 11.60 1.85 0.89
CA ALA A 25 11.82 3.27 0.56
C ALA A 25 10.51 4.02 0.29
N LEU A 26 9.53 3.38 -0.36
CA LEU A 26 8.21 3.98 -0.58
C LEU A 26 7.42 4.17 0.72
N ILE A 27 7.47 3.19 1.62
CA ILE A 27 6.83 3.29 2.95
C ILE A 27 7.51 4.38 3.79
N ASP A 28 8.84 4.43 3.82
CA ASP A 28 9.57 5.47 4.54
C ASP A 28 9.28 6.88 3.99
N PHE A 29 8.98 6.99 2.69
CA PHE A 29 8.75 8.26 2.03
C PHE A 29 7.29 8.73 2.09
N ILE A 30 6.32 7.83 1.90
CA ILE A 30 4.88 8.13 1.80
C ILE A 30 4.12 7.81 3.10
N GLY A 31 4.56 6.77 3.81
CA GLY A 31 3.86 6.16 4.94
C GLY A 31 2.64 5.36 4.53
N TYR A 32 1.70 5.20 5.46
CA TYR A 32 0.47 4.44 5.28
C TYR A 32 -0.71 5.30 4.80
N ALA A 33 -0.43 6.46 4.22
CA ALA A 33 -1.46 7.36 3.71
C ALA A 33 -2.32 6.66 2.64
N THR A 34 -3.60 7.04 2.58
CA THR A 34 -4.55 6.54 1.58
C THR A 34 -4.93 7.63 0.59
N GLY A 35 -5.37 7.22 -0.60
CA GLY A 35 -5.82 8.11 -1.65
C GLY A 35 -6.60 7.36 -2.72
N SER A 36 -7.17 8.10 -3.67
CA SER A 36 -7.98 7.56 -4.75
C SER A 36 -7.35 7.95 -6.10
N PHE A 37 -6.26 7.28 -6.48
CA PHE A 37 -5.48 7.56 -7.69
C PHE A 37 -5.76 6.49 -8.76
N THR A 38 -5.38 5.24 -8.50
CA THR A 38 -5.67 4.07 -9.34
C THR A 38 -6.74 3.17 -8.73
N SER A 39 -6.93 3.26 -7.41
CA SER A 39 -7.95 2.51 -6.66
C SER A 39 -8.51 3.35 -5.52
N ASP A 40 -9.78 3.16 -5.18
CA ASP A 40 -10.50 4.06 -4.29
C ASP A 40 -10.13 3.88 -2.81
N GLY A 41 -9.65 4.96 -2.17
CA GLY A 41 -9.38 5.00 -0.75
C GLY A 41 -8.31 4.01 -0.26
N SER A 42 -7.57 3.40 -1.19
CA SER A 42 -6.55 2.40 -0.87
C SER A 42 -5.22 3.06 -0.50
N MET A 43 -4.29 2.28 0.02
CA MET A 43 -2.98 2.80 0.43
C MET A 43 -2.20 3.29 -0.81
N ILE A 44 -1.64 4.50 -0.71
CA ILE A 44 -0.95 5.15 -1.84
C ILE A 44 0.26 4.31 -2.28
N VAL A 45 0.99 3.72 -1.32
CA VAL A 45 2.14 2.87 -1.64
C VAL A 45 1.74 1.65 -2.47
N THR A 46 0.60 1.00 -2.18
CA THR A 46 0.10 -0.13 -2.99
C THR A 46 -0.21 0.34 -4.41
N GLN A 47 -0.90 1.47 -4.56
CA GLN A 47 -1.22 2.03 -5.89
C GLN A 47 0.04 2.37 -6.70
N VAL A 48 1.10 2.84 -6.04
CA VAL A 48 2.40 3.09 -6.68
C VAL A 48 3.08 1.78 -7.07
N LEU A 49 3.10 0.79 -6.18
CA LEU A 49 3.71 -0.52 -6.45
C LEU A 49 3.01 -1.24 -7.62
N ASP A 50 1.68 -1.21 -7.68
CA ASP A 50 0.91 -1.77 -8.79
C ASP A 50 1.28 -1.08 -10.13
N SER A 51 1.61 0.22 -10.08
CA SER A 51 2.08 1.00 -11.23
C SER A 51 3.58 0.82 -11.55
N LEU A 52 4.27 -0.07 -10.82
CA LEU A 52 5.68 -0.46 -10.99
C LEU A 52 5.84 -1.94 -11.35
N ASP A 53 4.75 -2.64 -11.70
CA ASP A 53 4.69 -4.09 -11.97
C ASP A 53 5.31 -4.53 -13.32
N SER A 54 5.89 -3.62 -14.10
CA SER A 54 6.65 -3.98 -15.31
C SER A 54 8.14 -4.13 -15.03
N GLU A 55 8.88 -4.66 -16.02
CA GLU A 55 10.32 -4.44 -16.08
C GLU A 55 10.58 -2.93 -16.05
N PHE A 56 11.58 -2.52 -15.27
CA PHE A 56 11.90 -1.11 -15.12
C PHE A 56 12.83 -0.60 -16.21
N SER A 57 12.79 0.71 -16.40
CA SER A 57 13.68 1.46 -17.26
C SER A 57 14.33 2.60 -16.48
N THR A 58 15.46 3.07 -16.97
CA THR A 58 16.07 4.32 -16.49
C THR A 58 15.70 5.45 -17.43
N PHE A 59 15.46 6.63 -16.88
CA PHE A 59 15.22 7.84 -17.65
C PHE A 59 16.26 8.89 -17.30
N GLU A 60 16.87 9.49 -18.32
CA GLU A 60 18.03 10.38 -18.14
C GLU A 60 17.73 11.85 -18.48
N LYS A 61 16.71 12.09 -19.31
CA LYS A 61 16.47 13.41 -19.90
C LYS A 61 16.07 14.44 -18.83
N GLY A 62 16.94 15.40 -18.59
CA GLY A 62 16.72 16.45 -17.60
C GLY A 62 16.93 16.00 -16.15
N VAL A 63 17.32 14.73 -15.91
CA VAL A 63 17.69 14.27 -14.57
C VAL A 63 19.00 14.94 -14.16
N PRO A 64 19.05 15.66 -13.02
CA PRO A 64 20.27 16.31 -12.54
C PRO A 64 21.40 15.31 -12.30
N ALA A 65 22.64 15.75 -12.52
CA ALA A 65 23.82 14.93 -12.23
C ALA A 65 23.82 14.44 -10.78
N GLY A 66 24.18 13.16 -10.59
CA GLY A 66 24.14 12.50 -9.29
C GLY A 66 22.76 11.96 -8.90
N ARG A 67 21.69 12.24 -9.64
CA ARG A 67 20.38 11.63 -9.41
C ARG A 67 20.15 10.48 -10.39
N LYS A 68 19.28 9.54 -10.01
CA LYS A 68 18.83 8.43 -10.86
C LYS A 68 17.31 8.43 -10.90
N MET A 69 16.73 8.24 -12.07
CA MET A 69 15.28 8.03 -12.19
C MET A 69 14.99 6.63 -12.69
N LEU A 70 14.21 5.89 -11.91
CA LEU A 70 13.68 4.57 -12.24
C LEU A 70 12.22 4.71 -12.62
N THR A 71 11.78 4.03 -13.66
CA THR A 71 10.41 4.14 -14.16
C THR A 71 9.90 2.77 -14.53
N ALA A 72 8.66 2.46 -14.19
CA ALA A 72 7.98 1.26 -14.63
C ALA A 72 6.50 1.57 -14.89
N MET A 73 5.78 0.57 -15.35
CA MET A 73 4.38 0.67 -15.77
C MET A 73 3.56 -0.38 -15.03
N ASP A 74 2.25 -0.20 -15.04
CA ASP A 74 1.32 -1.24 -14.68
C ASP A 74 1.35 -2.40 -15.70
N HIS A 75 0.78 -3.54 -15.32
CA HIS A 75 0.62 -4.68 -16.23
C HIS A 75 -0.26 -4.37 -17.45
N GLY A 76 -1.16 -3.38 -17.34
CA GLY A 76 -2.18 -2.99 -18.30
C GLY A 76 -1.73 -1.92 -19.31
N HIS A 77 -0.64 -2.19 -20.04
CA HIS A 77 -0.15 -1.37 -21.16
C HIS A 77 0.37 0.04 -20.81
N GLY A 78 0.54 0.37 -19.53
CA GLY A 78 1.22 1.59 -19.06
C GLY A 78 0.34 2.83 -18.97
N PHE A 79 -0.99 2.66 -18.99
CA PHE A 79 -1.90 3.77 -18.70
C PHE A 79 -1.67 4.29 -17.28
N GLU A 80 -1.40 3.38 -16.35
CA GLU A 80 -0.91 3.67 -15.02
C GLU A 80 0.58 3.39 -15.01
N ARG A 81 1.37 4.31 -14.46
CA ARG A 81 2.83 4.16 -14.43
C ARG A 81 3.43 5.04 -13.37
N ALA A 82 4.54 4.60 -12.82
CA ALA A 82 5.22 5.32 -11.77
C ALA A 82 6.71 5.55 -12.05
N ALA A 83 7.23 6.62 -11.46
CA ALA A 83 8.62 7.00 -11.52
C ALA A 83 9.15 7.31 -10.11
N LEU A 84 10.36 6.83 -9.83
CA LEU A 84 11.09 7.05 -8.59
C LEU A 84 12.33 7.88 -8.92
N LEU A 85 12.40 9.12 -8.41
CA LEU A 85 13.59 9.94 -8.49
C LEU A 85 14.42 9.78 -7.21
N LEU A 86 15.63 9.25 -7.37
CA LEU A 86 16.57 8.94 -6.30
C LEU A 86 17.76 9.90 -6.31
N ASP A 87 18.33 10.19 -5.14
CA ASP A 87 19.61 10.87 -5.02
C ASP A 87 20.81 9.95 -5.29
N ASP A 88 22.03 10.47 -5.09
CA ASP A 88 23.29 9.75 -5.32
C ASP A 88 23.54 8.61 -4.32
N LYS A 89 22.79 8.60 -3.22
CA LYS A 89 22.82 7.57 -2.17
C LYS A 89 21.68 6.56 -2.32
N GLY A 90 20.82 6.72 -3.33
CA GLY A 90 19.64 5.88 -3.53
C GLY A 90 18.46 6.24 -2.63
N GLN A 91 18.45 7.42 -2.00
CA GLN A 91 17.31 7.90 -1.21
C GLN A 91 16.24 8.48 -2.12
N LEU A 92 14.98 8.18 -1.81
CA LEU A 92 13.83 8.64 -2.58
C LEU A 92 13.58 10.14 -2.35
N LEU A 93 13.64 10.92 -3.43
CA LEU A 93 13.41 12.37 -3.42
C LEU A 93 11.99 12.72 -3.86
N THR A 94 11.45 12.00 -4.84
CA THR A 94 10.14 12.27 -5.42
C THR A 94 9.58 11.01 -6.07
N VAL A 95 8.27 10.81 -5.94
CA VAL A 95 7.51 9.77 -6.64
C VAL A 95 6.54 10.44 -7.61
N GLY A 96 6.52 10.00 -8.86
CA GLY A 96 5.51 10.38 -9.83
C GLY A 96 4.57 9.20 -10.07
N LEU A 97 3.26 9.47 -10.13
CA LEU A 97 2.24 8.48 -10.45
C LEU A 97 1.30 9.06 -11.51
N VAL A 98 1.32 8.47 -12.71
CA VAL A 98 0.31 8.76 -13.74
C VAL A 98 -0.90 7.89 -13.45
N ASN A 99 -2.06 8.52 -13.26
CA ASN A 99 -3.27 7.87 -12.78
C ASN A 99 -4.56 8.52 -13.30
N GLY A 100 -5.69 7.86 -13.04
CA GLY A 100 -7.01 8.30 -13.44
C GLY A 100 -7.86 8.97 -12.35
N HIS A 101 -7.39 9.12 -11.10
CA HIS A 101 -8.26 9.38 -9.94
C HIS A 101 -9.50 8.48 -9.87
N CYS A 102 -9.28 7.22 -9.54
CA CYS A 102 -10.32 6.21 -9.50
C CYS A 102 -11.06 6.19 -8.16
N THR A 103 -12.40 6.23 -8.20
CA THR A 103 -13.28 6.22 -7.02
C THR A 103 -14.44 5.23 -7.18
N VAL A 104 -15.00 4.74 -6.07
CA VAL A 104 -16.23 3.95 -6.04
C VAL A 104 -17.30 4.81 -5.36
N LYS A 105 -18.30 5.26 -6.13
CA LYS A 105 -19.32 6.20 -5.61
C LYS A 105 -20.32 5.54 -4.66
N SER A 106 -20.55 4.23 -4.81
CA SER A 106 -21.44 3.46 -3.97
C SER A 106 -21.09 1.96 -4.00
N ARG A 107 -21.61 1.20 -3.01
CA ARG A 107 -21.32 -0.24 -2.85
C ARG A 107 -21.70 -1.09 -4.08
N ASP A 108 -22.69 -0.63 -4.86
CA ASP A 108 -23.21 -1.36 -6.01
C ASP A 108 -22.61 -0.87 -7.35
N GLU A 109 -21.73 0.14 -7.30
CA GLU A 109 -21.07 0.71 -8.46
C GLU A 109 -19.66 0.12 -8.66
N THR A 110 -19.23 0.05 -9.91
CA THR A 110 -17.85 -0.30 -10.26
C THR A 110 -16.92 0.88 -10.06
N LEU A 111 -15.62 0.59 -9.92
CA LEU A 111 -14.57 1.61 -9.93
C LEU A 111 -14.72 2.52 -11.15
N SER A 112 -14.73 3.84 -10.92
CA SER A 112 -14.84 4.87 -11.94
C SER A 112 -13.65 5.80 -11.85
N CYS A 113 -12.88 5.89 -12.93
CA CYS A 113 -11.76 6.80 -13.08
C CYS A 113 -12.16 7.98 -13.99
N ASN A 114 -11.36 9.06 -13.96
CA ASN A 114 -11.44 10.12 -14.95
C ASN A 114 -11.40 9.54 -16.37
N PRO A 115 -12.23 10.06 -17.29
CA PRO A 115 -12.35 9.49 -18.61
C PRO A 115 -11.05 9.67 -19.41
N ALA A 116 -10.56 8.58 -19.99
CA ALA A 116 -9.51 8.64 -21.01
C ALA A 116 -9.92 9.59 -22.15
N PRO A 117 -8.97 10.29 -22.80
CA PRO A 117 -7.51 10.15 -22.67
C PRO A 117 -6.87 11.01 -21.56
N GLU A 118 -7.66 11.79 -20.82
CA GLU A 118 -7.16 12.81 -19.89
C GLU A 118 -6.78 12.17 -18.54
N THR A 119 -5.49 12.14 -18.23
CA THR A 119 -4.96 11.58 -16.97
C THR A 119 -4.26 12.62 -16.11
N VAL A 120 -3.99 12.26 -14.87
CA VAL A 120 -3.33 13.11 -13.89
C VAL A 120 -1.94 12.56 -13.60
N LEU A 121 -0.96 13.46 -13.52
CA LEU A 121 0.32 13.17 -12.89
C LEU A 121 0.27 13.68 -11.45
N THR A 122 0.26 12.76 -10.50
CA THR A 122 0.40 13.08 -9.07
C THR A 122 1.86 12.95 -8.68
N ILE A 123 2.42 14.01 -8.10
CA ILE A 123 3.82 14.09 -7.68
C ILE A 123 3.86 14.14 -6.14
N PHE A 124 4.46 13.13 -5.53
CA PHE A 124 4.67 13.06 -4.08
C PHE A 124 6.06 13.57 -3.72
N GLN A 125 6.10 14.56 -2.83
CA GLN A 125 7.35 15.20 -2.38
C GLN A 125 7.33 15.47 -0.87
N ALA A 126 8.52 15.47 -0.25
CA ALA A 126 8.65 15.93 1.14
C ALA A 126 8.25 17.42 1.28
N LYS A 127 7.84 17.82 2.49
CA LYS A 127 7.31 19.15 2.81
C LYS A 127 8.15 20.33 2.32
N ASP A 128 9.47 20.21 2.37
CA ASP A 128 10.41 21.30 2.04
C ASP A 128 11.02 21.16 0.63
N ALA A 129 10.57 20.18 -0.16
CA ALA A 129 11.02 19.98 -1.53
C ALA A 129 10.48 21.08 -2.45
N LYS A 130 11.28 21.46 -3.46
CA LYS A 130 10.84 22.43 -4.47
C LYS A 130 10.10 21.70 -5.59
N LYS A 131 9.04 22.33 -6.11
CA LYS A 131 8.33 21.80 -7.29
C LYS A 131 9.25 21.59 -8.49
N SER A 132 10.29 22.43 -8.63
CA SER A 132 11.30 22.30 -9.69
C SER A 132 12.14 21.03 -9.58
N ASP A 133 12.27 20.42 -8.39
CA ASP A 133 12.97 19.14 -8.25
C ASP A 133 12.25 17.99 -8.99
N ALA A 134 10.97 18.15 -9.30
CA ALA A 134 10.15 17.16 -10.02
C ALA A 134 10.08 17.40 -11.54
N GLU A 135 10.79 18.39 -12.08
CA GLU A 135 10.84 18.63 -13.54
C GLU A 135 11.17 17.38 -14.38
N PRO A 136 12.11 16.49 -13.96
CA PRO A 136 12.39 15.26 -14.71
C PRO A 136 11.19 14.32 -14.77
N ILE A 137 10.38 14.25 -13.71
CA ILE A 137 9.17 13.43 -13.66
C ILE A 137 8.10 13.99 -14.60
N ILE A 138 7.95 15.32 -14.67
CA ILE A 138 7.03 15.97 -15.62
C ILE A 138 7.48 15.74 -17.07
N ALA A 139 8.78 15.71 -17.33
CA ALA A 139 9.31 15.40 -18.65
C ALA A 139 9.02 13.95 -19.02
N TRP A 140 9.31 13.00 -18.12
CA TRP A 140 9.03 11.58 -18.30
C TRP A 140 7.54 11.27 -18.47
N SER A 141 6.66 11.92 -17.71
CA SER A 141 5.23 11.60 -17.75
C SER A 141 4.61 11.87 -19.13
N LYS A 142 5.26 12.70 -19.96
CA LYS A 142 4.83 13.00 -21.34
C LYS A 142 5.36 12.00 -22.36
N GLU A 143 6.29 11.13 -21.99
CA GLU A 143 6.69 10.00 -22.83
C GLU A 143 5.63 8.91 -22.73
N LEU A 144 5.05 8.59 -23.88
CA LEU A 144 3.94 7.65 -23.97
C LEU A 144 4.48 6.21 -24.00
N PRO A 145 3.85 5.27 -23.28
CA PRO A 145 4.11 3.85 -23.46
C PRO A 145 3.97 3.43 -24.92
N PRO A 146 4.67 2.38 -25.40
CA PRO A 146 4.73 2.02 -26.82
C PRO A 146 3.37 1.90 -27.52
N MET A 147 2.39 1.28 -26.86
CA MET A 147 1.04 1.15 -27.40
C MET A 147 0.36 2.52 -27.56
N VAL A 148 0.45 3.38 -26.55
CA VAL A 148 -0.18 4.69 -26.54
C VAL A 148 0.53 5.65 -27.51
N ALA A 149 1.85 5.53 -27.64
CA ALA A 149 2.63 6.23 -28.65
C ALA A 149 2.15 5.88 -30.07
N SER A 150 1.90 4.60 -30.35
CA SER A 150 1.38 4.16 -31.65
C SER A 150 0.02 4.78 -31.99
N TRP A 151 -0.84 4.99 -30.98
CA TRP A 151 -2.12 5.68 -31.20
C TRP A 151 -1.91 7.16 -31.48
N ALA A 152 -1.00 7.82 -30.77
CA ALA A 152 -0.69 9.25 -30.97
C ALA A 152 -0.15 9.54 -32.38
N GLU A 153 0.51 8.56 -33.00
CA GLU A 153 1.08 8.64 -34.35
C GLU A 153 0.10 8.16 -35.45
N SER A 154 -1.08 7.66 -35.08
CA SER A 154 -2.06 7.12 -36.04
C SER A 154 -2.58 8.19 -37.02
N GLU A 155 -2.71 7.80 -38.30
CA GLU A 155 -3.34 8.63 -39.33
C GLU A 155 -4.85 8.80 -39.10
N ASP A 156 -5.50 7.84 -38.44
CA ASP A 156 -6.91 7.89 -38.06
C ASP A 156 -7.13 8.88 -36.90
N PRO A 157 -7.93 9.96 -37.09
CA PRO A 157 -8.21 10.93 -36.04
C PRO A 157 -8.88 10.35 -34.80
N GLU A 158 -9.73 9.33 -34.94
CA GLU A 158 -10.42 8.72 -33.80
C GLU A 158 -9.45 7.92 -32.93
N THR A 159 -8.57 7.14 -33.55
CA THR A 159 -7.47 6.46 -32.85
C THR A 159 -6.53 7.44 -32.17
N ARG A 160 -6.15 8.53 -32.86
CA ARG A 160 -5.27 9.56 -32.30
C ARG A 160 -5.88 10.26 -31.07
N ALA A 161 -7.19 10.48 -31.08
CA ALA A 161 -7.90 11.09 -29.97
C ALA A 161 -7.88 10.22 -28.69
N ARG A 162 -7.60 8.91 -28.80
CA ARG A 162 -7.51 7.99 -27.66
C ARG A 162 -6.13 7.99 -26.97
N ALA A 163 -5.12 8.59 -27.59
CA ALA A 163 -3.78 8.65 -26.99
C ALA A 163 -3.80 9.47 -25.70
N GLN A 164 -3.28 8.86 -24.63
CA GLN A 164 -3.28 9.44 -23.28
C GLN A 164 -2.57 10.81 -23.24
N LYS A 165 -3.06 11.71 -22.39
CA LYS A 165 -2.45 13.01 -22.13
C LYS A 165 -2.46 13.31 -20.63
N ILE A 166 -1.40 13.93 -20.15
CA ILE A 166 -1.36 14.49 -18.79
C ILE A 166 -2.14 15.81 -18.80
N ALA A 167 -3.39 15.76 -18.37
CA ALA A 167 -4.31 16.90 -18.29
C ALA A 167 -3.95 17.83 -17.13
N THR A 168 -3.58 17.22 -15.99
CA THR A 168 -3.31 17.91 -14.74
C THR A 168 -2.03 17.37 -14.11
N VAL A 169 -1.26 18.26 -13.49
CA VAL A 169 -0.14 17.91 -12.60
C VAL A 169 -0.48 18.41 -11.21
N GLU A 170 -0.50 17.52 -10.24
CA GLU A 170 -0.74 17.86 -8.84
C GLU A 170 0.45 17.47 -7.96
N TYR A 171 0.57 18.13 -6.82
CA TYR A 171 1.65 17.93 -5.86
C TYR A 171 1.06 17.59 -4.51
N ILE A 172 1.52 16.48 -3.93
CA ILE A 172 1.13 16.02 -2.61
C ILE A 172 2.36 16.03 -1.72
N THR A 173 2.24 16.74 -0.60
CA THR A 173 3.24 16.70 0.45
C THR A 173 3.12 15.39 1.22
N THR A 174 4.20 14.60 1.25
CA THR A 174 4.24 13.36 2.03
C THR A 174 4.36 13.64 3.51
N ALA A 175 3.81 12.74 4.32
CA ALA A 175 3.85 12.80 5.78
C ALA A 175 3.95 11.37 6.34
N PRO A 176 5.10 10.70 6.16
CA PRO A 176 5.24 9.26 6.46
C PRO A 176 4.98 8.91 7.92
N GLU A 177 5.31 9.83 8.84
CA GLU A 177 5.11 9.70 10.28
C GLU A 177 3.65 9.91 10.74
N LYS A 178 2.74 10.26 9.82
CA LYS A 178 1.34 10.50 10.16
C LYS A 178 0.58 9.17 10.21
N ASP A 179 0.01 8.86 11.36
CA ASP A 179 -0.93 7.74 11.52
C ASP A 179 -2.00 7.75 10.42
N SER A 180 -2.14 6.62 9.71
CA SER A 180 -3.17 6.46 8.68
C SER A 180 -4.58 6.23 9.24
N TRP A 181 -4.64 5.84 10.52
CA TRP A 181 -5.88 5.55 11.21
C TRP A 181 -5.84 5.97 12.68
N ASN A 182 -7.01 6.23 13.25
CA ASN A 182 -7.13 6.58 14.67
C ASN A 182 -8.32 5.88 15.33
N ALA A 183 -8.42 6.00 16.66
CA ALA A 183 -9.41 5.27 17.46
C ALA A 183 -10.87 5.61 17.10
N SER A 184 -11.16 6.74 16.46
CA SER A 184 -12.52 7.07 16.01
C SER A 184 -13.03 6.19 14.88
N GLN A 185 -12.14 5.42 14.23
CA GLN A 185 -12.49 4.47 13.17
C GLN A 185 -12.79 3.06 13.72
N LEU A 186 -12.59 2.84 15.02
CA LEU A 186 -12.92 1.59 15.69
C LEU A 186 -14.37 1.63 16.20
N PRO A 187 -14.97 0.47 16.55
CA PRO A 187 -16.23 0.41 17.26
C PRO A 187 -16.23 1.31 18.50
N ALA A 188 -17.35 1.98 18.76
CA ALA A 188 -17.45 2.96 19.85
C ALA A 188 -17.19 2.37 21.25
N ASP A 189 -17.44 1.07 21.40
CA ASP A 189 -17.24 0.28 22.61
C ASP A 189 -15.94 -0.55 22.59
N PHE A 190 -15.03 -0.31 21.62
CA PHE A 190 -13.75 -0.99 21.57
C PHE A 190 -12.97 -0.79 22.88
N PRO A 191 -12.43 -1.86 23.50
CA PRO A 191 -11.81 -1.76 24.83
C PRO A 191 -10.56 -0.87 24.84
N LYS A 192 -10.58 0.20 25.64
CA LYS A 192 -9.43 1.13 25.76
C LYS A 192 -8.13 0.43 26.16
N ALA A 193 -8.21 -0.61 26.99
CA ALA A 193 -7.06 -1.40 27.43
C ALA A 193 -6.38 -2.17 26.28
N MET A 194 -7.09 -2.41 25.17
CA MET A 194 -6.58 -3.14 24.01
C MET A 194 -6.07 -2.19 22.90
N LEU A 195 -6.25 -0.87 23.03
CA LEU A 195 -5.80 0.09 22.00
C LEU A 195 -4.30 0.03 21.74
N GLY A 196 -3.50 -0.24 22.78
CA GLY A 196 -2.03 -0.39 22.66
C GLY A 196 -1.59 -1.62 21.87
N LEU A 197 -2.51 -2.56 21.61
CA LEU A 197 -2.27 -3.76 20.80
C LEU A 197 -2.50 -3.50 19.31
N LEU A 198 -2.88 -2.29 18.90
CA LEU A 198 -3.09 -1.96 17.49
C LEU A 198 -1.96 -1.04 16.99
N PRO A 199 -0.99 -1.53 16.20
CA PRO A 199 0.15 -0.73 15.77
C PRO A 199 -0.28 0.45 14.89
N LYS A 200 0.28 1.64 15.15
CA LYS A 200 -0.01 2.87 14.41
C LYS A 200 0.64 2.96 13.04
N ASN A 201 1.81 2.33 12.87
CA ASN A 201 2.51 2.19 11.60
C ASN A 201 1.89 1.07 10.75
N SER A 202 0.60 1.20 10.49
CA SER A 202 -0.20 0.26 9.71
C SER A 202 -1.34 1.00 9.03
N HIS A 203 -1.97 0.34 8.07
CA HIS A 203 -3.22 0.74 7.44
C HIS A 203 -4.39 -0.05 8.05
N LEU A 204 -5.46 0.65 8.41
CA LEU A 204 -6.71 0.02 8.88
C LEU A 204 -7.53 -0.48 7.68
N VAL A 205 -7.51 -1.79 7.46
CA VAL A 205 -8.29 -2.44 6.41
C VAL A 205 -9.76 -2.57 6.84
N GLY A 206 -9.99 -2.97 8.09
CA GLY A 206 -11.31 -3.25 8.60
C GLY A 206 -11.38 -3.17 10.11
N ALA A 207 -12.52 -2.73 10.64
CA ALA A 207 -12.86 -2.79 12.04
C ALA A 207 -14.34 -3.13 12.14
N GLY A 208 -14.70 -3.95 13.11
CA GLY A 208 -16.06 -4.42 13.26
C GLY A 208 -16.38 -4.91 14.66
N VAL A 209 -17.66 -5.07 14.89
CA VAL A 209 -18.23 -5.45 16.19
C VAL A 209 -19.50 -6.26 15.97
N ASP A 210 -19.79 -7.17 16.88
CA ASP A 210 -21.02 -7.99 16.89
C ASP A 210 -21.25 -8.72 15.56
N GLY A 211 -20.15 -9.21 14.97
CA GLY A 211 -20.17 -10.06 13.77
C GLY A 211 -20.20 -9.33 12.43
N PHE A 212 -20.12 -7.98 12.41
CA PHE A 212 -20.11 -7.21 11.16
C PHE A 212 -19.07 -6.08 11.17
N PHE A 213 -18.48 -5.83 9.99
CA PHE A 213 -17.59 -4.69 9.79
C PHE A 213 -18.36 -3.36 9.72
N ILE A 214 -17.74 -2.30 10.27
CA ILE A 214 -18.26 -0.93 10.23
C ILE A 214 -17.43 0.00 9.33
N THR A 215 -16.20 -0.38 9.00
CA THR A 215 -15.29 0.39 8.14
C THR A 215 -15.89 0.59 6.74
N PRO A 216 -15.75 1.78 6.13
CA PRO A 216 -16.08 2.00 4.72
C PRO A 216 -15.45 0.93 3.81
N GLY A 217 -16.15 0.51 2.76
CA GLY A 217 -15.72 -0.60 1.87
C GLY A 217 -16.12 -1.99 2.37
N LEU A 218 -16.00 -2.27 3.67
CA LEU A 218 -16.40 -3.54 4.28
C LEU A 218 -17.74 -3.48 5.03
N LYS A 219 -18.36 -2.31 5.13
CA LYS A 219 -19.54 -2.09 5.98
C LYS A 219 -20.65 -3.13 5.76
N GLY A 220 -21.00 -3.84 6.82
CA GLY A 220 -22.02 -4.89 6.83
C GLY A 220 -21.56 -6.23 6.26
N ALA A 221 -20.30 -6.37 5.85
CA ALA A 221 -19.72 -7.68 5.58
C ALA A 221 -19.62 -8.48 6.89
N PRO A 222 -19.87 -9.80 6.84
CA PRO A 222 -19.79 -10.66 8.02
C PRO A 222 -18.33 -10.87 8.45
N ILE A 223 -18.11 -10.92 9.77
CA ILE A 223 -16.85 -11.32 10.40
C ILE A 223 -16.90 -12.82 10.67
N TYR A 224 -16.06 -13.64 10.06
CA TYR A 224 -16.17 -15.09 10.25
C TYR A 224 -15.54 -15.54 11.58
N GLY A 225 -16.28 -16.31 12.38
CA GLY A 225 -15.88 -16.77 13.71
C GLY A 225 -15.64 -18.28 13.82
N ASP A 226 -15.65 -19.00 12.70
CA ASP A 226 -15.67 -20.47 12.64
C ASP A 226 -14.49 -21.09 13.41
N TYR A 227 -13.32 -20.43 13.40
CA TYR A 227 -12.16 -20.88 14.18
C TYR A 227 -12.35 -20.75 15.69
N ASP A 228 -13.10 -19.76 16.17
CA ASP A 228 -13.39 -19.61 17.60
C ASP A 228 -14.34 -20.74 18.05
N GLU A 229 -15.35 -21.04 17.24
CA GLU A 229 -16.30 -22.12 17.50
C GLU A 229 -15.62 -23.50 17.51
N ILE A 230 -14.72 -23.75 16.55
CA ILE A 230 -13.90 -24.98 16.51
C ILE A 230 -13.02 -25.08 17.77
N ALA A 231 -12.52 -23.96 18.29
CA ALA A 231 -11.75 -23.91 19.54
C ALA A 231 -12.63 -23.97 20.81
N GLY A 232 -13.95 -24.10 20.68
CA GLY A 232 -14.89 -24.14 21.81
C GLY A 232 -15.08 -22.79 22.51
N ARG A 233 -14.69 -21.68 21.87
CA ARG A 233 -14.86 -20.31 22.36
C ARG A 233 -16.13 -19.70 21.76
N PRO A 234 -16.80 -18.76 22.46
CA PRO A 234 -17.80 -17.92 21.80
C PRO A 234 -17.12 -17.13 20.68
N ARG A 235 -17.88 -16.74 19.65
CA ARG A 235 -17.39 -15.82 18.63
C ARG A 235 -16.91 -14.52 19.27
N HIS A 236 -15.79 -14.00 18.80
CA HIS A 236 -15.26 -12.73 19.28
C HIS A 236 -16.24 -11.57 19.03
N ASP A 237 -16.21 -10.60 19.94
CA ASP A 237 -17.05 -9.41 19.88
C ASP A 237 -16.51 -8.39 18.88
N PHE A 238 -15.18 -8.28 18.76
CA PHE A 238 -14.48 -7.28 17.95
C PHE A 238 -13.50 -7.93 16.98
N GLU A 239 -13.44 -7.42 15.75
CA GLU A 239 -12.38 -7.74 14.81
C GLU A 239 -11.74 -6.45 14.27
N VAL A 240 -10.42 -6.41 14.22
CA VAL A 240 -9.66 -5.33 13.57
C VAL A 240 -8.63 -5.96 12.63
N LEU A 241 -8.69 -5.58 11.36
CA LEU A 241 -7.77 -5.98 10.30
C LEU A 241 -6.82 -4.82 10.00
N LEU A 242 -5.53 -5.05 10.17
CA LEU A 242 -4.47 -4.10 9.84
C LEU A 242 -3.53 -4.70 8.81
N LYS A 243 -2.96 -3.84 7.97
CA LYS A 243 -1.92 -4.18 7.00
C LYS A 243 -0.70 -3.30 7.24
N THR A 244 0.49 -3.89 7.30
CA THR A 244 1.76 -3.17 7.47
C THR A 244 2.80 -3.72 6.50
N TYR A 245 3.78 -2.91 6.13
CA TYR A 245 4.96 -3.34 5.38
C TYR A 245 6.21 -3.41 6.28
N ALA A 246 6.03 -3.23 7.59
CA ALA A 246 7.07 -3.58 8.55
C ALA A 246 7.37 -5.09 8.42
N PRO A 247 8.66 -5.50 8.44
CA PRO A 247 9.02 -6.91 8.36
C PRO A 247 8.33 -7.74 9.45
N PHE A 248 7.88 -8.96 9.11
CA PHE A 248 7.20 -9.86 10.03
C PHE A 248 7.90 -10.00 11.41
N PRO A 249 9.24 -10.18 11.50
CA PRO A 249 9.92 -10.25 12.80
C PRO A 249 9.80 -8.98 13.65
N GLU A 250 9.73 -7.80 13.02
CA GLU A 250 9.54 -6.53 13.75
C GLU A 250 8.12 -6.40 14.30
N VAL A 251 7.12 -6.87 13.54
CA VAL A 251 5.73 -6.92 14.01
C VAL A 251 5.59 -7.87 15.19
N VAL A 252 6.19 -9.07 15.11
CA VAL A 252 6.21 -10.02 16.23
C VAL A 252 6.89 -9.40 17.47
N LYS A 253 8.02 -8.70 17.27
CA LYS A 253 8.73 -8.00 18.36
C LYS A 253 7.88 -6.91 18.99
N PHE A 254 7.16 -6.10 18.21
CA PHE A 254 6.22 -5.11 18.72
C PHE A 254 5.24 -5.76 19.71
N TYR A 255 4.66 -6.90 19.35
CA TYR A 255 3.73 -7.58 20.24
C TYR A 255 4.38 -8.24 21.45
N GLN A 256 5.61 -8.76 21.35
CA GLN A 256 6.34 -9.22 22.53
C GLN A 256 6.52 -8.12 23.59
N GLU A 257 6.65 -6.86 23.15
CA GLU A 257 6.78 -5.70 24.03
C GLU A 257 5.44 -5.21 24.58
N GLN A 258 4.37 -5.21 23.76
CA GLN A 258 3.05 -4.68 24.13
C GLN A 258 2.15 -5.71 24.84
N ALA A 259 2.19 -6.97 24.43
CA ALA A 259 1.36 -8.08 24.93
C ALA A 259 2.06 -8.84 26.07
N LYS A 260 2.53 -8.11 27.10
CA LYS A 260 3.29 -8.74 28.20
C LYS A 260 2.46 -9.79 28.93
N GLY A 261 3.01 -11.00 29.04
CA GLY A 261 2.35 -12.14 29.68
C GLY A 261 1.38 -12.91 28.78
N ALA A 262 1.24 -12.53 27.52
CA ALA A 262 0.52 -13.31 26.52
C ALA A 262 1.29 -14.57 26.11
N GLU A 263 0.57 -15.58 25.66
CA GLU A 263 1.16 -16.76 25.02
C GLU A 263 1.46 -16.43 23.56
N LEU A 264 2.73 -16.56 23.14
CA LEU A 264 3.17 -16.39 21.75
C LEU A 264 3.53 -17.74 21.16
N ARG A 265 2.93 -18.07 20.02
CA ARG A 265 3.30 -19.21 19.17
C ARG A 265 3.65 -18.67 17.79
N ALA A 266 4.86 -18.89 17.31
CA ALA A 266 5.31 -18.38 16.02
C ALA A 266 6.11 -19.42 15.23
N ASN A 267 5.99 -19.36 13.92
CA ASN A 267 6.94 -19.92 12.95
C ASN A 267 7.44 -18.79 12.05
N ASP A 268 8.07 -19.13 10.92
CA ASP A 268 8.71 -18.15 10.04
C ASP A 268 7.71 -17.23 9.30
N GLU A 269 6.44 -17.63 9.16
CA GLU A 269 5.44 -16.92 8.34
C GLU A 269 4.17 -16.52 9.11
N LYS A 270 3.95 -17.10 10.30
CA LYS A 270 2.73 -16.90 11.09
C LYS A 270 3.05 -16.86 12.57
N ALA A 271 2.43 -15.90 13.26
CA ALA A 271 2.43 -15.81 14.71
C ALA A 271 1.01 -15.66 15.26
N LEU A 272 0.76 -16.31 16.39
CA LEU A 272 -0.47 -16.26 17.16
C LEU A 272 -0.14 -15.82 18.58
N ILE A 273 -0.90 -14.83 19.07
CA ILE A 273 -0.73 -14.25 20.39
C ILE A 273 -2.08 -14.22 21.09
N ASP A 274 -2.19 -14.93 22.21
CA ASP A 274 -3.40 -14.97 23.03
C ASP A 274 -3.11 -14.37 24.41
N GLY A 275 -4.00 -13.50 24.89
CA GLY A 275 -3.81 -12.86 26.19
C GLY A 275 -5.07 -12.22 26.75
N VAL A 276 -4.91 -11.57 27.90
CA VAL A 276 -5.99 -10.85 28.61
C VAL A 276 -5.59 -9.40 28.80
N ALA A 277 -6.49 -8.47 28.52
CA ALA A 277 -6.30 -7.04 28.76
C ALA A 277 -7.61 -6.40 29.20
N GLY A 278 -7.60 -5.65 30.31
CA GLY A 278 -8.78 -4.93 30.80
C GLY A 278 -9.99 -5.80 31.16
N GLY A 279 -9.76 -7.07 31.51
CA GLY A 279 -10.84 -8.03 31.84
C GLY A 279 -11.46 -8.75 30.64
N GLY A 280 -10.92 -8.55 29.43
CA GLY A 280 -11.30 -9.26 28.21
C GLY A 280 -10.16 -10.09 27.63
N THR A 281 -10.48 -11.15 26.89
CA THR A 281 -9.50 -11.93 26.12
C THR A 281 -9.25 -11.28 24.77
N TYR A 282 -8.04 -11.40 24.23
CA TYR A 282 -7.72 -11.08 22.85
C TYR A 282 -6.89 -12.19 22.21
N LYS A 283 -6.98 -12.27 20.88
CA LYS A 283 -6.17 -13.10 20.01
C LYS A 283 -5.64 -12.23 18.87
N ILE A 284 -4.37 -12.35 18.55
CA ILE A 284 -3.73 -11.63 17.45
C ILE A 284 -3.09 -12.66 16.54
N GLU A 285 -3.51 -12.65 15.28
CA GLU A 285 -2.87 -13.39 14.21
C GLU A 285 -2.04 -12.43 13.37
N ILE A 286 -0.79 -12.79 13.13
CA ILE A 286 0.14 -12.08 12.28
C ILE A 286 0.54 -13.05 11.18
N LYS A 287 0.44 -12.64 9.92
CA LYS A 287 0.82 -13.45 8.78
C LYS A 287 1.67 -12.65 7.82
N ASP A 288 2.80 -13.22 7.43
CA ASP A 288 3.62 -12.71 6.33
C ASP A 288 2.94 -13.07 5.01
N GLU A 289 2.56 -12.06 4.22
CA GLU A 289 1.98 -12.19 2.88
C GLU A 289 3.02 -11.80 1.81
N GLU A 290 4.31 -11.89 2.15
CA GLU A 290 5.45 -11.66 1.26
C GLU A 290 5.44 -10.24 0.67
N GLU A 291 5.20 -10.12 -0.64
CA GLU A 291 5.20 -8.86 -1.38
C GLU A 291 3.99 -7.98 -1.03
N GLU A 292 2.91 -8.59 -0.55
CA GLU A 292 1.76 -7.87 -0.04
C GLU A 292 2.01 -7.28 1.35
N GLY A 293 3.10 -7.64 2.03
CA GLY A 293 3.43 -7.17 3.38
C GLY A 293 2.90 -8.08 4.49
N THR A 294 2.82 -7.58 5.71
CA THR A 294 2.34 -8.34 6.88
C THR A 294 0.89 -7.97 7.21
N SER A 295 0.03 -8.98 7.27
CA SER A 295 -1.35 -8.84 7.74
C SER A 295 -1.45 -9.10 9.24
N ILE A 296 -2.33 -8.36 9.92
CA ILE A 296 -2.58 -8.47 11.35
C ILE A 296 -4.09 -8.53 11.57
N THR A 297 -4.56 -9.61 12.17
CA THR A 297 -5.95 -9.78 12.58
C THR A 297 -6.03 -9.80 14.10
N PHE A 298 -6.68 -8.80 14.67
CA PHE A 298 -7.01 -8.73 16.08
C PHE A 298 -8.45 -9.21 16.29
N SER A 299 -8.64 -10.22 17.14
CA SER A 299 -9.95 -10.68 17.61
C SER A 299 -10.06 -10.42 19.12
N GLY A 300 -11.13 -9.77 19.56
CA GLY A 300 -11.31 -9.38 20.96
C GLY A 300 -12.64 -9.82 21.55
N TRP A 301 -12.62 -10.24 22.81
CA TRP A 301 -13.80 -10.55 23.63
C TRP A 301 -13.92 -9.53 24.76
N ARG A 302 -15.15 -9.07 25.03
CA ARG A 302 -15.47 -8.14 26.13
C ARG A 302 -15.20 -8.76 27.50
N LYS A 303 -15.16 -10.08 27.58
CA LYS A 303 -14.94 -10.86 28.81
C LYS A 303 -13.85 -11.90 28.57
N GLU A 304 -13.26 -12.38 29.66
CA GLU A 304 -12.37 -13.53 29.64
C GLU A 304 -13.13 -14.79 29.20
N VAL A 305 -12.56 -15.55 28.28
CA VAL A 305 -13.11 -16.76 27.65
C VAL A 305 -12.07 -17.86 27.51
#